data_AF-G7CF70-F1
#
_entry.id   AF-G7CF70-F1
#
_cell.length_a   1.000
_cell.length_b   1.000
_cell.length_c   1.000
_cell.angle_alpha   90.00
_cell.angle_beta   90.00
_cell.angle_gamma   90.00
#
_symmetry.space_group_name_H-M   'P 1'
#
loop_
_entity.id
_entity.type
_entity.pdbx_description
1 polymer ?
#
loop_
_entity_poly.entity_id
_entity_poly.type
_entity_poly.pdbx_seq_one_letter_code
_entity_poly.pdbx_strand_id
1 'polypeptide(L)'
;MSDPERVLLSDLPPSLLLILAIVVFLAYTLPRIAEASEAAAKLLGPIGRYWRERGLTRAEQHRAEVQREARQLAKAIVAEVTPPDYAEMERRLANMDRRIKVLEESDQIQRAYIIYDEHWHFADEMAAVRNPECTPAPRYTFDQFKERWRQGWRPGRPSPQH
;
A
#
# COMPACT_ATOMS: atom_id res chain seq x y z
N MET A 1 -12.13 19.29 59.67
CA MET A 1 -12.48 17.98 60.25
C MET A 1 -13.02 18.25 61.63
N SER A 2 -14.33 18.19 61.77
CA SER A 2 -15.08 18.53 62.97
C SER A 2 -15.04 17.35 63.95
N ASP A 3 -14.77 17.65 65.24
CA ASP A 3 -14.68 16.71 66.36
C ASP A 3 -15.75 15.59 66.48
N PRO A 4 -17.01 15.73 66.03
CA PRO A 4 -17.97 14.61 66.03
C PRO A 4 -17.55 13.39 65.19
N GLU A 5 -16.72 13.56 64.15
CA GLU A 5 -16.29 12.45 63.29
C GLU A 5 -15.25 11.55 64.00
N ARG A 6 -14.48 12.12 64.92
CA ARG A 6 -13.45 11.37 65.68
C ARG A 6 -14.07 10.51 66.78
N VAL A 7 -15.15 10.98 67.42
CA VAL A 7 -15.84 10.27 68.50
C VAL A 7 -16.64 9.07 67.96
N LEU A 8 -17.27 9.22 66.79
CA LEU A 8 -17.95 8.10 66.14
C LEU A 8 -16.97 6.98 65.75
N LEU A 9 -15.74 7.31 65.35
CA LEU A 9 -14.74 6.29 64.99
C LEU A 9 -14.09 5.61 66.21
N SER A 10 -14.05 6.24 67.38
CA SER A 10 -13.41 5.68 68.58
C SER A 10 -14.28 4.72 69.39
N ASP A 11 -15.62 4.80 69.25
CA ASP A 11 -16.59 3.95 69.95
C ASP A 11 -17.15 2.80 69.08
N LEU A 12 -16.68 2.66 67.84
CA LEU A 12 -17.07 1.51 67.02
C LEU A 12 -16.35 0.24 67.50
N PRO A 13 -17.08 -0.84 67.84
CA PRO A 13 -16.45 -2.10 68.21
C PRO A 13 -15.53 -2.57 67.06
N PRO A 14 -14.34 -3.12 67.36
CA PRO A 14 -13.34 -3.49 66.36
C PRO A 14 -13.87 -4.41 65.25
N SER A 15 -14.90 -5.21 65.55
CA SER A 15 -15.60 -6.06 64.59
C SER A 15 -16.34 -5.28 63.49
N LEU A 16 -16.94 -4.12 63.79
CA LEU A 16 -17.61 -3.29 62.79
C LEU A 16 -16.61 -2.62 61.84
N LEU A 17 -15.46 -2.18 62.35
CA LEU A 17 -14.37 -1.68 61.51
C LEU A 17 -13.82 -2.76 60.60
N LEU A 18 -13.67 -4.00 61.10
CA LEU A 18 -13.27 -5.15 60.30
C LEU A 18 -14.28 -5.44 59.18
N ILE A 19 -15.58 -5.46 59.50
CA ILE A 19 -16.65 -5.67 58.52
C ILE A 19 -16.63 -4.57 57.46
N LEU A 20 -16.51 -3.31 57.85
CA LEU A 20 -16.42 -2.18 56.91
C LEU A 20 -15.19 -2.30 56.02
N ALA A 21 -14.03 -2.65 56.58
CA ALA A 21 -12.81 -2.86 55.82
C ALA A 21 -12.96 -4.02 54.81
N ILE A 22 -13.60 -5.12 55.20
CA ILE A 22 -13.91 -6.24 54.32
C ILE A 22 -14.87 -5.83 53.21
N VAL A 23 -15.91 -5.04 53.53
CA VAL A 23 -16.88 -4.54 52.55
C VAL A 23 -16.22 -3.61 51.54
N VAL A 24 -15.37 -2.69 51.99
CA VAL A 24 -14.61 -1.79 51.10
C VAL A 24 -13.63 -2.58 50.24
N PHE A 25 -12.94 -3.55 50.83
CA PHE A 25 -12.01 -4.42 50.11
C PHE A 25 -12.73 -5.25 49.05
N LEU A 26 -13.89 -5.83 49.38
CA LEU A 26 -14.74 -6.55 48.43
C LEU A 26 -15.27 -5.61 47.35
N ALA A 27 -15.76 -4.42 47.70
CA ALA A 27 -16.23 -3.42 46.74
C ALA A 27 -15.12 -2.97 45.76
N TYR A 28 -13.86 -2.98 46.19
CA TYR A 28 -12.72 -2.60 45.36
C TYR A 28 -12.17 -3.75 44.51
N THR A 29 -12.22 -4.99 45.02
CA THR A 29 -11.62 -6.17 44.36
C THR A 29 -12.60 -6.93 43.47
N LEU A 30 -13.88 -7.03 43.85
CA LEU A 30 -14.91 -7.73 43.08
C LEU A 30 -15.10 -7.19 41.65
N PRO A 31 -15.03 -5.88 41.36
CA PRO A 31 -15.18 -5.37 40.00
C PRO A 31 -14.09 -5.91 39.05
N ARG A 32 -12.84 -6.00 39.51
CA ARG A 32 -11.72 -6.53 38.71
C ARG A 32 -11.86 -8.03 38.45
N ILE A 33 -12.41 -8.79 39.40
CA ILE A 33 -12.61 -10.24 39.26
C ILE A 33 -13.81 -10.54 38.34
N ALA A 34 -14.85 -9.71 38.39
CA ALA A 34 -16.02 -9.81 37.51
C ALA A 34 -15.72 -9.49 36.04
N GLU A 35 -14.74 -8.62 35.78
CA GLU A 35 -14.23 -8.34 34.43
C GLU A 35 -13.43 -9.52 33.83
N ALA A 36 -12.72 -10.28 34.68
CA ALA A 36 -11.82 -11.35 34.25
C ALA A 36 -12.48 -12.74 34.12
N SER A 37 -13.67 -12.98 34.70
CA SER A 37 -14.31 -14.30 34.64
C SER A 37 -15.84 -14.26 34.46
N GLU A 38 -16.30 -14.93 33.41
CA GLU A 38 -17.72 -15.11 33.09
C GLU A 38 -18.47 -15.91 34.18
N ALA A 39 -17.74 -16.77 34.91
CA ALA A 39 -18.24 -17.56 36.03
C ALA A 39 -18.53 -16.71 37.28
N ALA A 40 -17.66 -15.74 37.63
CA ALA A 40 -17.88 -14.88 38.81
C ALA A 40 -19.02 -13.88 38.59
N ALA A 41 -19.18 -13.37 37.37
CA ALA A 41 -20.29 -12.50 37.01
C ALA A 41 -21.66 -13.20 37.12
N LYS A 42 -21.72 -14.51 36.83
CA LYS A 42 -22.94 -15.33 37.04
C LYS A 42 -23.19 -15.61 38.53
N LEU A 43 -22.14 -15.81 39.33
CA LEU A 43 -22.23 -16.13 40.76
C LEU A 43 -22.67 -14.93 41.62
N LEU A 44 -22.32 -13.70 41.23
CA LEU A 44 -22.73 -12.44 41.88
C LEU A 44 -24.14 -11.95 41.48
N GLY A 45 -24.84 -12.68 40.61
CA GLY A 45 -26.23 -12.39 40.23
C GLY A 45 -26.42 -11.03 39.52
N PRO A 46 -27.45 -10.25 39.87
CA PRO A 46 -27.83 -9.03 39.13
C PRO A 46 -26.78 -7.90 39.23
N ILE A 47 -26.02 -7.84 40.33
CA ILE A 47 -25.04 -6.78 40.56
C ILE A 47 -23.84 -6.94 39.62
N GLY A 48 -23.34 -8.17 39.44
CA GLY A 48 -22.23 -8.44 38.52
C GLY A 48 -22.51 -8.07 37.06
N ARG A 49 -23.77 -8.22 36.61
CA ARG A 49 -24.18 -7.81 35.25
C ARG A 49 -24.14 -6.29 35.06
N TYR A 50 -24.59 -5.53 36.05
CA TYR A 50 -24.59 -4.07 36.01
C TYR A 50 -23.18 -3.49 35.88
N TRP A 51 -22.21 -4.02 36.63
CA TRP A 51 -20.81 -3.58 36.54
C TRP A 51 -20.15 -3.96 35.22
N ARG A 52 -20.46 -5.14 34.67
CA ARG A 52 -19.96 -5.59 33.37
C ARG A 52 -20.48 -4.73 32.22
N GLU A 53 -21.78 -4.40 32.21
CA GLU A 53 -22.34 -3.49 31.21
C GLU A 53 -21.68 -2.11 31.27
N ARG A 54 -21.46 -1.58 32.47
CA ARG A 54 -20.80 -0.28 32.67
C ARG A 54 -19.32 -0.30 32.26
N GLY A 55 -18.63 -1.41 32.48
CA GLY A 55 -17.25 -1.63 32.02
C GLY A 55 -17.18 -1.73 30.49
N LEU A 56 -18.13 -2.43 29.87
CA LEU A 56 -18.25 -2.53 28.41
C LEU A 56 -18.49 -1.16 27.77
N THR A 57 -19.36 -0.32 28.35
CA THR A 57 -19.63 1.03 27.81
C THR A 57 -18.39 1.91 27.83
N ARG A 58 -17.59 1.86 28.92
CA ARG A 58 -16.33 2.61 29.01
C ARG A 58 -15.26 2.05 28.07
N ALA A 59 -15.18 0.74 27.92
CA ALA A 59 -14.25 0.09 27.01
C ALA A 59 -14.58 0.44 25.54
N GLU A 60 -15.86 0.52 25.17
CA GLU A 60 -16.28 0.96 23.84
C GLU A 60 -15.97 2.44 23.60
N GLN A 61 -16.22 3.31 24.59
CA GLN A 61 -15.87 4.73 24.50
C GLN A 61 -14.36 4.94 24.32
N HIS A 62 -13.54 4.28 25.13
CA HIS A 62 -12.09 4.36 24.97
C HIS A 62 -11.59 3.75 23.67
N ARG A 63 -12.17 2.63 23.20
CA ARG A 63 -11.83 2.06 21.88
C ARG A 63 -12.16 3.03 20.75
N ALA A 64 -13.29 3.74 20.84
CA ALA A 64 -13.68 4.73 19.86
C ALA A 64 -12.74 5.95 19.87
N GLU A 65 -12.31 6.41 21.04
CA GLU A 65 -11.32 7.49 21.20
C GLU A 65 -9.95 7.09 20.62
N VAL A 66 -9.43 5.93 21.02
CA VAL A 66 -8.15 5.40 20.52
C VAL A 66 -8.18 5.20 19.00
N GLN A 67 -9.29 4.73 18.43
CA GLN A 67 -9.42 4.63 16.98
C GLN A 67 -9.42 5.99 16.29
N ARG A 68 -10.00 7.03 16.90
CA ARG A 68 -9.97 8.39 16.33
C ARG A 68 -8.56 8.96 16.36
N GLU A 69 -7.85 8.81 17.47
CA GLU A 69 -6.44 9.25 17.58
C GLU A 69 -5.55 8.49 16.61
N ALA A 70 -5.68 7.16 16.51
CA ALA A 70 -4.94 6.35 15.56
C ALA A 70 -5.19 6.78 14.11
N ARG A 71 -6.44 7.11 13.75
CA ARG A 71 -6.77 7.64 12.41
C ARG A 71 -6.16 9.01 12.16
N GLN A 72 -6.13 9.89 13.15
CA GLN A 72 -5.51 11.21 13.03
C GLN A 72 -3.99 11.11 12.85
N LEU A 73 -3.33 10.25 13.65
CA LEU A 73 -1.90 9.98 13.52
C LEU A 73 -1.58 9.34 12.16
N ALA A 74 -2.36 8.36 11.71
CA ALA A 74 -2.19 7.76 10.39
C ALA A 74 -2.33 8.81 9.28
N LYS A 75 -3.30 9.72 9.38
CA LYS A 75 -3.47 10.81 8.41
C LYS A 75 -2.30 11.80 8.43
N ALA A 76 -1.76 12.12 9.60
CA ALA A 76 -0.59 12.99 9.74
C ALA A 76 0.67 12.33 9.17
N ILE A 77 0.91 11.06 9.48
CA ILE A 77 2.02 10.27 8.93
C ILE A 77 1.89 10.16 7.41
N VAL A 78 0.69 9.88 6.89
CA VAL A 78 0.47 9.85 5.44
C VAL A 78 0.72 11.22 4.81
N ALA A 79 0.34 12.32 5.45
CA ALA A 79 0.62 13.67 4.94
C ALA A 79 2.12 14.03 4.99
N GLU A 80 2.86 13.50 5.96
CA GLU A 80 4.31 13.72 6.11
C GLU A 80 5.15 12.82 5.18
N VAL A 81 4.77 11.54 5.07
CA VAL A 81 5.49 10.50 4.31
C VAL A 81 5.12 10.51 2.83
N THR A 82 3.90 10.92 2.48
CA THR A 82 3.53 11.09 1.06
C THR A 82 4.01 12.47 0.63
N PRO A 83 5.11 12.59 -0.13
CA PRO A 83 5.49 13.89 -0.66
C PRO A 83 4.29 14.45 -1.47
N PRO A 84 4.05 15.77 -1.43
CA PRO A 84 2.97 16.42 -2.18
C PRO A 84 3.00 16.14 -3.70
N ASP A 85 4.09 15.52 -4.16
CA ASP A 85 4.44 15.24 -5.53
C ASP A 85 4.21 13.79 -5.97
N TYR A 86 3.57 12.91 -5.18
CA TYR A 86 3.35 11.52 -5.61
C TYR A 86 2.56 11.42 -6.93
N ALA A 87 1.50 12.22 -7.07
CA ALA A 87 0.72 12.29 -8.30
C ALA A 87 1.52 12.89 -9.47
N GLU A 88 2.46 13.78 -9.21
CA GLU A 88 3.35 14.31 -10.25
C GLU A 88 4.41 13.28 -10.64
N MET A 89 4.97 12.55 -9.68
CA MET A 89 5.89 11.45 -9.91
C MET A 89 5.24 10.35 -10.74
N GLU A 90 3.99 10.00 -10.45
CA GLU A 90 3.20 9.05 -11.26
C GLU A 90 3.05 9.54 -12.71
N ARG A 91 2.72 10.82 -12.91
CA ARG A 91 2.65 11.42 -14.26
C ARG A 91 4.01 11.41 -14.97
N ARG A 92 5.09 11.71 -14.24
CA ARG A 92 6.47 11.69 -14.77
C ARG A 92 6.85 10.28 -15.19
N LEU A 93 6.58 9.27 -14.37
CA LEU A 93 6.84 7.86 -14.68
C LEU A 93 6.03 7.39 -15.90
N ALA A 94 4.74 7.72 -15.97
CA ALA A 94 3.90 7.38 -17.12
C ALA A 94 4.35 8.06 -18.43
N ASN A 95 4.93 9.26 -18.34
CA ASN A 95 5.52 9.93 -19.49
C ASN A 95 6.85 9.25 -19.90
N MET A 96 7.71 8.93 -18.92
CA MET A 96 8.97 8.22 -19.17
C MET A 96 8.74 6.86 -19.83
N ASP A 97 7.78 6.06 -19.35
CA ASP A 97 7.44 4.76 -19.94
C ASP A 97 7.04 4.89 -21.43
N ARG A 98 6.16 5.85 -21.74
CA ARG A 98 5.78 6.13 -23.14
C ARG A 98 6.97 6.53 -24.00
N ARG A 99 7.87 7.37 -23.48
CA ARG A 99 9.07 7.81 -24.20
C ARG A 99 10.05 6.66 -24.43
N ILE A 100 10.25 5.80 -23.44
CA ILE A 100 11.13 4.63 -23.54
C ILE A 100 10.64 3.70 -24.64
N LYS A 101 9.34 3.37 -24.66
CA LYS A 101 8.76 2.50 -25.70
C LYS A 101 8.96 3.04 -27.12
N VAL A 102 8.76 4.35 -27.30
CA VAL A 102 8.99 4.99 -28.62
C VAL A 102 10.47 4.97 -29.01
N LEU A 103 11.38 5.19 -28.05
CA LEU A 103 12.82 5.12 -28.30
C LEU A 103 13.27 3.70 -28.62
N GLU A 104 12.78 2.70 -27.90
CA GLU A 104 13.06 1.29 -28.15
C GLU A 104 12.57 0.85 -29.54
N GLU A 105 11.36 1.25 -29.95
CA GLU A 105 10.86 0.99 -31.30
C GLU A 105 11.77 1.65 -32.35
N SER A 106 12.16 2.91 -32.14
CA SER A 106 13.02 3.64 -33.06
C SER A 106 14.41 3.01 -33.17
N ASP A 107 15.01 2.61 -32.05
CA ASP A 107 16.32 1.93 -32.00
C ASP A 107 16.25 0.56 -32.71
N GLN A 108 15.19 -0.22 -32.46
CA GLN A 108 14.98 -1.50 -33.14
C GLN A 108 14.87 -1.34 -34.66
N ILE A 109 14.09 -0.36 -35.14
CA ILE A 109 13.95 -0.06 -36.57
C ILE A 109 15.28 0.37 -37.17
N GLN A 110 16.02 1.24 -36.47
CA GLN A 110 17.30 1.75 -36.95
C GLN A 110 18.34 0.63 -37.07
N ARG A 111 18.48 -0.22 -36.05
CA ARG A 111 19.40 -1.37 -36.10
C ARG A 111 19.03 -2.34 -37.21
N ALA A 112 17.75 -2.62 -37.38
CA ALA A 112 17.28 -3.48 -38.45
C ALA A 112 17.55 -2.88 -39.83
N TYR A 113 17.42 -1.57 -39.99
CA TYR A 113 17.75 -0.88 -41.23
C TYR A 113 19.24 -0.96 -41.53
N ILE A 114 20.12 -0.72 -40.54
CA ILE A 114 21.58 -0.82 -40.74
C ILE A 114 21.95 -2.21 -41.27
N ILE A 115 21.45 -3.27 -40.63
CA ILE A 115 21.69 -4.64 -41.07
C ILE A 115 21.17 -4.86 -42.50
N TYR A 116 19.95 -4.41 -42.80
CA TYR A 116 19.39 -4.51 -44.15
C TYR A 116 20.24 -3.77 -45.19
N ASP A 117 20.67 -2.55 -44.90
CA ASP A 117 21.44 -1.70 -45.80
C ASP A 117 22.82 -2.31 -46.09
N GLU A 118 23.49 -2.83 -45.05
CA GLU A 118 24.76 -3.56 -45.19
C GLU A 118 24.60 -4.81 -46.06
N HIS A 119 23.55 -5.61 -45.85
CA HIS A 119 23.31 -6.81 -46.66
C HIS A 119 23.02 -6.45 -48.12
N TRP A 120 22.27 -5.37 -48.35
CA TRP A 120 22.00 -4.87 -49.69
C TRP A 120 23.30 -4.43 -50.37
N HIS A 121 24.13 -3.63 -49.69
CA HIS A 121 25.44 -3.18 -50.20
C HIS A 121 26.34 -4.36 -50.54
N PHE A 122 26.46 -5.34 -49.65
CA PHE A 122 27.26 -6.54 -49.89
C PHE A 122 26.78 -7.33 -51.11
N ALA A 123 25.46 -7.52 -51.25
CA ALA A 123 24.89 -8.24 -52.39
C ALA A 123 25.10 -7.48 -53.71
N ASP A 124 25.00 -6.16 -53.69
CA ASP A 124 25.21 -5.28 -54.84
C ASP A 124 26.66 -5.31 -55.32
N GLU A 125 27.62 -5.18 -54.39
CA GLU A 125 29.05 -5.29 -54.67
C GLU A 125 29.41 -6.66 -55.28
N MET A 126 28.87 -7.75 -54.70
CA MET A 126 29.08 -9.10 -55.22
C MET A 126 28.47 -9.29 -56.61
N ALA A 127 27.32 -8.66 -56.89
CA ALA A 127 26.70 -8.70 -58.21
C ALA A 127 27.53 -7.93 -59.24
N ALA A 128 28.06 -6.75 -58.88
CA ALA A 128 28.91 -5.94 -59.74
C ALA A 128 30.24 -6.63 -60.07
N VAL A 129 30.87 -7.34 -59.11
CA VAL A 129 32.06 -8.14 -59.36
C VAL A 129 31.77 -9.28 -60.35
N ARG A 130 30.60 -9.91 -60.26
CA ARG A 130 30.19 -11.00 -61.15
C ARG A 130 29.80 -10.50 -62.55
N ASN A 131 29.16 -9.34 -62.62
CA ASN A 131 28.72 -8.71 -63.86
C ASN A 131 28.88 -7.17 -63.75
N PRO A 132 29.95 -6.60 -64.30
CA PRO A 132 30.24 -5.17 -64.19
C PRO A 132 29.20 -4.24 -64.82
N GLU A 133 28.38 -4.73 -65.77
CA GLU A 133 27.33 -3.95 -66.41
C GLU A 133 25.96 -4.07 -65.70
N CYS A 134 25.91 -4.74 -64.55
CA CYS A 134 24.67 -4.89 -63.80
C CYS A 134 24.27 -3.57 -63.12
N THR A 135 23.00 -3.19 -63.25
CA THR A 135 22.44 -2.05 -62.50
C THR A 135 22.21 -2.43 -61.04
N PRO A 136 22.39 -1.49 -60.09
CA PRO A 136 22.17 -1.77 -58.69
C PRO A 136 20.74 -2.25 -58.39
N ALA A 137 20.61 -3.17 -57.43
CA ALA A 137 19.29 -3.64 -57.02
C ALA A 137 18.47 -2.50 -56.37
N PRO A 138 17.13 -2.47 -56.47
CA PRO A 138 16.34 -1.43 -55.82
C PRO A 138 16.53 -1.47 -54.29
N ARG A 139 16.85 -0.31 -53.70
CA ARG A 139 17.06 -0.12 -52.26
C ARG A 139 15.90 0.67 -51.65
N TYR A 140 15.45 0.27 -50.47
CA TYR A 140 14.51 1.10 -49.70
C TYR A 140 15.22 2.25 -49.01
N THR A 141 14.60 3.42 -49.00
CA THR A 141 15.01 4.50 -48.08
C THR A 141 14.66 4.13 -46.64
N PHE A 142 15.27 4.81 -45.67
CA PHE A 142 14.96 4.59 -44.26
C PHE A 142 13.45 4.75 -43.96
N ASP A 143 12.80 5.77 -44.52
CA ASP A 143 11.37 6.02 -44.29
C ASP A 143 10.50 4.90 -44.90
N GLN A 144 10.83 4.43 -46.10
CA GLN A 144 10.13 3.31 -46.73
C GLN A 144 10.30 2.02 -45.93
N PHE A 145 11.51 1.77 -45.43
CA PHE A 145 11.80 0.61 -44.58
C PHE A 145 11.02 0.68 -43.27
N LYS A 146 11.03 1.84 -42.61
CA LYS A 146 10.32 2.10 -41.35
C LYS A 146 8.82 1.85 -41.48
N GLU A 147 8.22 2.34 -42.55
CA GLU A 147 6.80 2.12 -42.83
C GLU A 147 6.48 0.62 -42.98
N ARG A 148 7.28 -0.09 -43.77
CA ARG A 148 7.14 -1.55 -43.98
C ARG A 148 7.38 -2.35 -42.70
N TRP A 149 8.35 -1.96 -41.88
CA TRP A 149 8.63 -2.60 -40.60
C TRP A 149 7.43 -2.52 -39.66
N ARG A 150 6.76 -1.36 -39.62
CA ARG A 150 5.53 -1.14 -38.84
C ARG A 150 4.34 -1.93 -39.36
N GLN A 151 4.28 -2.16 -40.67
CA GLN A 151 3.31 -3.06 -41.30
C GLN A 151 3.62 -4.55 -41.07
N GLY A 152 4.69 -4.89 -40.35
CA GLY A 152 5.06 -6.25 -40.00
C GLY A 152 5.98 -6.96 -41.00
N TRP A 153 6.42 -6.27 -42.06
CA TRP A 153 7.43 -6.82 -42.97
C TRP A 153 8.80 -6.89 -42.30
N ARG A 154 9.61 -7.89 -42.68
CA ARG A 154 10.96 -8.10 -42.15
C ARG A 154 11.92 -8.43 -43.30
N PRO A 155 13.19 -7.99 -43.23
CA PRO A 155 14.21 -8.33 -44.23
C PRO A 155 14.30 -9.84 -44.45
N GLY A 156 14.42 -10.27 -45.71
CA GLY A 156 14.48 -11.69 -46.09
C GLY A 156 13.13 -12.38 -46.32
N ARG A 157 12.00 -11.73 -45.99
CA ARG A 157 10.68 -12.18 -46.46
C ARG A 157 10.33 -11.50 -47.78
N PRO A 158 9.70 -12.21 -48.74
CA PRO A 158 9.21 -11.58 -49.96
C PRO A 158 8.30 -10.41 -49.56
N SER A 159 8.52 -9.25 -50.18
CA SER A 159 7.66 -8.09 -49.98
C SER A 159 6.22 -8.53 -50.30
N PRO A 160 5.21 -8.19 -49.48
CA PRO A 160 3.85 -8.20 -49.96
C PRO A 160 3.84 -7.33 -51.22
N GLN A 161 3.43 -7.93 -52.32
CA GLN A 161 3.42 -7.29 -53.63
C GLN A 161 2.47 -6.10 -53.56
N HIS A 162 2.91 -4.95 -54.07
CA HIS A 162 2.00 -3.87 -54.46
C HIS A 162 1.41 -4.20 -55.82
#